data_AF-A0AAV8X4D6-F1
#
_entry.id   AF-A0AAV8X4D6-F1
#
_cell.length_a   1.000
_cell.length_b   1.000
_cell.length_c   1.000
_cell.angle_alpha   90.00
_cell.angle_beta   90.00
_cell.angle_gamma   90.00
#
_symmetry.space_group_name_H-M   'P 1'
#
loop_
_entity.id
_entity.type
_entity.pdbx_description
1 polymer ?
#
loop_
_entity_poly.entity_id
_entity_poly.type
_entity_poly.pdbx_seq_one_letter_code
_entity_poly.pdbx_strand_id
1 'polypeptide(L)'
;MIGVAEVVINSLVKNEKVFLSINKSMKIFENKDLSTVIFNAVFESTIDTICVSPDGRFLLICLKSGMVHIFDIEYCTDSNCLFSK
;
A
#
# COMPACT_ATOMS: atom_id res chain seq x y z
N MET A 1 25.95 2.94 18.26
CA MET A 1 24.86 1.95 18.37
C MET A 1 23.90 2.23 17.24
N ILE A 2 23.85 1.40 16.21
CA ILE A 2 22.88 1.59 15.11
C ILE A 2 21.54 1.14 15.69
N GLY A 3 20.76 2.10 16.19
CA GLY A 3 19.40 1.84 16.63
C GLY A 3 18.61 1.33 15.43
N VAL A 4 18.02 0.15 15.55
CA VAL A 4 17.03 -0.30 14.58
C VAL A 4 15.85 0.65 14.75
N ALA A 5 15.60 1.49 13.74
CA ALA A 5 14.41 2.32 13.73
C ALA A 5 13.18 1.42 13.81
N GLU A 6 12.16 1.85 14.55
CA GLU A 6 10.89 1.12 14.67
C GLU A 6 10.34 0.81 13.27
N VAL A 7 9.99 -0.46 13.02
CA VAL A 7 9.44 -0.92 11.76
C VAL A 7 7.94 -1.11 11.93
N VAL A 8 7.15 -0.34 11.19
CA VAL A 8 5.70 -0.49 11.13
C VAL A 8 5.33 -1.32 9.92
N ILE A 9 4.57 -2.40 10.14
CA ILE A 9 4.08 -3.28 9.09
C ILE A 9 2.56 -3.35 9.16
N ASN A 10 1.89 -3.11 8.03
CA ASN A 10 0.48 -3.46 7.86
C ASN A 10 0.37 -4.47 6.72
N SER A 11 -0.47 -5.49 6.89
CA SER A 11 -0.70 -6.49 5.86
C SER A 11 -2.14 -6.95 5.82
N LEU A 12 -2.64 -7.20 4.62
CA LEU A 12 -3.97 -7.74 4.37
C LEU A 12 -3.92 -8.67 3.16
N VAL A 13 -4.69 -9.77 3.21
CA VAL A 13 -4.95 -10.61 2.03
C VAL A 13 -6.41 -10.46 1.64
N LYS A 14 -6.67 -10.10 0.38
CA LYS A 14 -8.02 -9.85 -0.14
C LYS A 14 -8.06 -10.17 -1.63
N ASN A 15 -9.04 -10.96 -2.05
CA ASN A 15 -9.24 -11.36 -3.46
C ASN A 15 -7.95 -11.93 -4.08
N GLU A 16 -7.30 -12.88 -3.39
CA GLU A 16 -6.00 -13.49 -3.74
C GLU A 16 -4.77 -12.56 -3.77
N LYS A 17 -4.96 -11.24 -3.69
CA LYS A 17 -3.89 -10.25 -3.60
C LYS A 17 -3.37 -10.10 -2.18
N VAL A 18 -2.07 -9.81 -2.05
CA VAL A 18 -1.43 -9.49 -0.76
C VAL A 18 -1.06 -8.02 -0.74
N PHE A 19 -1.63 -7.27 0.19
CA PHE A 19 -1.35 -5.88 0.48
C PHE A 19 -0.33 -5.83 1.61
N LEU A 20 0.81 -5.18 1.40
CA LEU A 20 1.89 -5.11 2.37
C LEU A 20 2.47 -3.70 2.40
N SER A 21 2.34 -3.02 3.54
CA SER A 21 3.07 -1.78 3.80
C SER A 21 4.18 -2.00 4.81
N ILE A 22 5.36 -1.45 4.55
CA ILE A 22 6.47 -1.39 5.50
C ILE A 22 6.97 0.06 5.57
N ASN A 23 6.86 0.67 6.75
CA ASN A 23 7.15 2.08 6.98
C ASN A 23 6.44 2.98 5.96
N LYS A 24 7.18 3.56 5.01
CA LYS A 24 6.64 4.48 4.00
C LYS A 24 6.33 3.81 2.65
N SER A 25 6.62 2.52 2.52
CA SER A 25 6.44 1.78 1.27
C SER A 25 5.18 0.93 1.32
N MET A 26 4.47 0.88 0.20
CA MET A 26 3.32 0.00 -0.01
C MET A 26 3.56 -0.85 -1.25
N LYS A 27 3.28 -2.14 -1.14
CA LYS A 27 3.27 -3.09 -2.24
C LYS A 27 1.96 -3.88 -2.27
N ILE A 28 1.51 -4.22 -3.46
CA ILE A 28 0.45 -5.21 -3.67
C ILE A 28 1.00 -6.31 -4.56
N PHE A 29 0.85 -7.54 -4.12
CA PHE A 29 1.18 -8.74 -4.88
C PHE A 29 -0.08 -9.34 -5.48
N GLU A 30 0.04 -9.86 -6.70
CA GLU A 30 -1.07 -10.51 -7.42
C GLU A 30 -1.57 -11.77 -6.72
N ASN A 31 -0.66 -12.48 -6.06
CA ASN A 31 -0.90 -13.77 -5.44
C ASN A 31 -0.14 -13.90 -4.11
N LYS A 32 -0.48 -14.96 -3.36
CA LYS A 32 0.09 -15.27 -2.03
C LYS A 32 1.55 -15.76 -2.10
N ASP A 33 2.04 -16.11 -3.28
CA ASP A 33 3.43 -16.53 -3.48
C ASP A 33 4.41 -15.34 -3.53
N LEU A 34 3.88 -14.11 -3.48
CA LEU A 34 4.65 -12.85 -3.49
C LEU A 34 5.56 -12.71 -4.73
N SER A 35 5.18 -13.38 -5.83
CA SER A 35 5.98 -13.50 -7.04
C SER A 35 5.86 -12.28 -7.96
N THR A 36 4.64 -11.73 -8.09
CA THR A 36 4.33 -10.61 -8.99
C THR A 36 3.88 -9.39 -8.18
N VAL A 37 4.61 -8.28 -8.27
CA VAL A 37 4.20 -6.98 -7.70
C VAL A 37 3.38 -6.23 -8.74
N ILE A 38 2.12 -5.92 -8.41
CA ILE A 38 1.18 -5.21 -9.29
C ILE A 38 0.95 -3.75 -8.88
N PHE A 39 1.39 -3.37 -7.69
CA PHE A 39 1.39 -1.98 -7.21
C PHE A 39 2.61 -1.75 -6.33
N ASN A 40 3.26 -0.61 -6.50
CA ASN A 40 4.40 -0.20 -5.69
C ASN A 40 4.40 1.32 -5.51
N ALA A 41 4.36 1.79 -4.27
CA ALA A 41 4.38 3.21 -3.94
C ALA A 41 5.28 3.49 -2.73
N VAL A 42 5.81 4.69 -2.68
CA VAL A 42 6.55 5.24 -1.53
C VAL A 42 5.99 6.62 -1.21
N PHE A 43 5.71 6.87 0.06
CA PHE A 43 5.09 8.12 0.55
C PHE A 43 6.09 8.96 1.34
N GLU A 44 5.79 10.26 1.55
CA GLU A 44 6.67 11.15 2.32
C GLU A 44 6.69 10.82 3.83
N SER A 45 5.65 10.17 4.34
CA SER A 45 5.49 9.80 5.76
C SER A 45 5.16 8.31 5.93
N THR A 46 5.34 7.80 7.14
CA THR A 46 5.04 6.40 7.48
C THR A 46 3.56 6.13 7.30
N ILE A 47 3.23 5.03 6.63
CA ILE A 47 1.88 4.50 6.54
C ILE A 47 1.47 4.05 7.93
N ASP A 48 0.42 4.66 8.44
CA ASP A 48 -0.15 4.34 9.75
C ASP A 48 -1.12 3.17 9.60
N THR A 49 -2.01 3.24 8.60
CA THR A 49 -2.98 2.17 8.33
C THR A 49 -3.37 2.09 6.85
N ILE A 50 -3.89 0.93 6.46
CA ILE A 50 -4.46 0.66 5.14
C ILE A 50 -5.84 0.03 5.28
N CYS A 51 -6.73 0.31 4.35
CA CYS A 51 -8.05 -0.31 4.26
C CYS A 51 -8.39 -0.58 2.80
N VAL A 52 -8.94 -1.76 2.52
CA VAL A 52 -9.43 -2.14 1.19
C VAL A 52 -10.95 -2.17 1.24
N SER A 53 -11.61 -1.58 0.25
CA SER A 53 -13.07 -1.59 0.14
C SER A 53 -13.61 -3.03 0.07
N PRO A 54 -14.87 -3.28 0.47
CA PRO A 54 -15.42 -4.63 0.50
C PRO A 54 -15.35 -5.40 -0.83
N ASP A 55 -15.51 -4.68 -1.94
CA ASP A 55 -15.40 -5.18 -3.32
C ASP A 55 -13.94 -5.38 -3.79
N GLY A 56 -12.96 -4.87 -3.06
CA GLY A 56 -11.54 -4.96 -3.42
C GLY A 56 -11.08 -3.97 -4.48
N ARG A 57 -11.91 -2.97 -4.84
CA ARG A 57 -11.60 -1.98 -5.88
C ARG A 57 -10.78 -0.80 -5.36
N PHE A 58 -11.07 -0.30 -4.18
CA PHE A 58 -10.40 0.88 -3.62
C PHE A 58 -9.46 0.52 -2.48
N LEU A 59 -8.28 1.14 -2.48
CA LEU A 59 -7.33 1.11 -1.38
C LEU A 59 -7.24 2.51 -0.76
N LEU A 60 -7.53 2.60 0.53
CA LEU A 60 -7.31 3.78 1.34
C LEU A 60 -6.03 3.61 2.16
N ILE A 61 -5.19 4.65 2.18
CA ILE A 61 -3.93 4.69 2.93
C ILE A 61 -3.91 5.96 3.77
N CYS A 62 -3.72 5.82 5.08
CA CYS A 62 -3.51 6.95 5.99
C CYS A 62 -2.05 7.01 6.40
N LEU A 63 -1.44 8.19 6.29
CA LEU A 63 -0.07 8.44 6.74
C LEU A 63 -0.07 9.04 8.15
N LYS A 64 1.03 8.85 8.89
CA LYS A 64 1.26 9.50 10.19
C LYS A 64 1.28 11.03 10.12
N SER A 65 1.46 11.60 8.93
CA SER A 65 1.34 13.05 8.69
C SER A 65 -0.12 13.55 8.70
N GLY A 66 -1.10 12.64 8.73
CA GLY A 66 -2.53 12.95 8.60
C GLY A 66 -3.02 13.01 7.15
N MET A 67 -2.14 12.84 6.15
CA MET A 67 -2.54 12.75 4.75
C MET A 67 -3.21 11.39 4.47
N VAL A 68 -4.26 11.42 3.64
CA VAL A 68 -5.02 10.23 3.22
C VAL A 68 -4.99 10.13 1.71
N HIS A 69 -4.66 8.96 1.20
CA HIS A 69 -4.70 8.64 -0.23
C HIS A 69 -5.77 7.59 -0.50
N ILE A 70 -6.40 7.69 -1.66
CA ILE A 70 -7.30 6.68 -2.21
C ILE A 70 -6.82 6.29 -3.60
N PHE A 71 -6.76 4.98 -3.85
CA PHE A 71 -6.36 4.42 -5.13
C PHE A 71 -7.46 3.50 -5.65
N ASP A 72 -7.75 3.59 -6.95
CA ASP A 72 -8.50 2.55 -7.64
C ASP A 72 -7.50 1.47 -8.09
N ILE A 73 -7.59 0.28 -7.51
CA ILE A 73 -6.66 -0.82 -7.70
C ILE A 73 -6.70 -1.33 -9.14
N GLU A 74 -7.86 -1.29 -9.81
CA GLU A 74 -7.99 -1.78 -11.19
C GLU A 74 -7.32 -0.82 -12.19
N TYR A 75 -7.39 0.49 -11.93
CA TYR A 75 -6.77 1.48 -12.81
C TYR A 75 -5.31 1.78 -12.45
N CYS A 76 -4.87 1.50 -11.21
CA CYS A 76 -3.48 1.70 -10.81
C CYS A 76 -2.52 0.59 -11.23
N THR A 77 -3.03 -0.56 -11.70
CA THR A 77 -2.19 -1.57 -12.36
C THR A 77 -1.80 -1.17 -13.79
N ASP A 78 -2.57 -0.27 -14.40
CA ASP A 78 -2.32 0.24 -15.75
C ASP A 78 -1.44 1.50 -15.71
N SER A 79 -0.16 1.28 -15.41
CA SER A 79 0.98 2.07 -15.90
C SER A 79 1.05 3.60 -15.73
N ASN A 80 0.19 4.30 -14.98
CA ASN A 80 0.40 5.71 -14.59
C ASN A 80 -0.65 6.21 -13.57
N CYS A 81 -0.63 5.72 -12.33
CA CYS A 81 -1.32 6.40 -11.23
C CYS A 81 -0.53 7.64 -10.78
N LEU A 82 -0.50 8.66 -11.65
CA LEU A 82 -0.13 10.03 -11.31
C LEU A 82 -1.38 10.74 -10.82
N PHE A 83 -1.55 10.87 -9.51
CA PHE A 83 -2.32 11.98 -8.96
C PHE A 83 -1.47 12.72 -7.95
N SER A 84 -1.06 13.91 -8.41
CA SER A 84 -0.47 14.96 -7.61
C SER A 84 -1.51 15.54 -6.65
N LYS A 85 -1.05 15.94 -5.48
CA LYS A 85 -1.01 17.36 -5.17
C LYS A 85 0.22 17.69 -4.35
#